data_AF-A0A5A8ACW8-F1
#
_entry.id   AF-A0A5A8ACW8-F1
#
_cell.length_a   1.000
_cell.length_b   1.000
_cell.length_c   1.000
_cell.angle_alpha   90.00
_cell.angle_beta   90.00
_cell.angle_gamma   90.00
#
_symmetry.space_group_name_H-M   'P 1'
#
loop_
_entity.id
_entity.type
_entity.pdbx_description
1 polymer ?
#
loop_
_entity_poly.entity_id
_entity_poly.type
_entity_poly.pdbx_seq_one_letter_code
_entity_poly.pdbx_strand_id
1 'polypeptide(L)'
;MNRQKFTDKFMAAFFILAIIKIIGILAQLFHQSFWSVIGTLVIFVVIAFIILMVLMQLEKKEKEKSTLGKGRNGGENFYLEASLFDKIRDRYEELAQKYIIEKDYQRAAKVYMNLLKDYYRGAKTLEDGGLYNEAAVIYLKKLKNRSEAANCYEKAKQYKKAIDLYKELGQKEKAGDLYRLINDTKNANIYYQMVVDDYVNNNQMVKGSLIYRKKMEMPDEAQKILLKGWEEDRDSFNCLNNYFANISDLKKLNQQIRELYEKTPSEKKIIYLEAMKHEFKKDPELRSTARNIAYEIIAEKVATRSEIVNELKHFNPEDEVILKDISRYKMGRNRMFRN
;
A
#
# COMPACT_ATOMS: atom_id res chain seq x y z
N MET A 1 -30.80 -22.26 -3.02
CA MET A 1 -29.61 -22.93 -3.59
C MET A 1 -29.15 -23.97 -2.58
N ASN A 2 -29.03 -25.24 -2.98
CA ASN A 2 -28.72 -26.34 -2.05
C ASN A 2 -27.33 -26.12 -1.44
N ARG A 3 -27.22 -25.91 -0.11
CA ARG A 3 -25.98 -25.44 0.54
C ARG A 3 -24.85 -26.47 0.47
N GLN A 4 -25.19 -27.75 0.39
CA GLN A 4 -24.23 -28.82 0.13
C GLN A 4 -23.59 -28.69 -1.27
N LYS A 5 -24.36 -28.24 -2.27
CA LYS A 5 -23.79 -27.91 -3.60
C LYS A 5 -22.90 -26.65 -3.58
N PHE A 6 -23.00 -25.79 -2.55
CA PHE A 6 -22.14 -24.62 -2.40
C PHE A 6 -20.81 -25.00 -1.76
N THR A 7 -20.82 -25.82 -0.69
CA THR A 7 -19.60 -26.33 -0.05
C THR A 7 -18.76 -27.15 -1.03
N ASP A 8 -19.39 -28.01 -1.84
CA ASP A 8 -18.66 -28.82 -2.84
C ASP A 8 -18.02 -27.94 -3.92
N LYS A 9 -18.73 -26.92 -4.41
CA LYS A 9 -18.20 -25.96 -5.39
C LYS A 9 -17.10 -25.08 -4.79
N PHE A 10 -17.22 -24.70 -3.52
CA PHE A 10 -16.22 -23.93 -2.80
C PHE A 10 -14.93 -24.74 -2.57
N MET A 11 -15.06 -26.01 -2.17
CA MET A 11 -13.92 -26.92 -2.04
C MET A 11 -13.21 -27.12 -3.38
N ALA A 12 -13.95 -27.33 -4.47
CA ALA A 12 -13.37 -27.44 -5.81
C ALA A 12 -12.61 -26.16 -6.21
N ALA A 13 -13.19 -24.97 -5.97
CA ALA A 13 -12.52 -23.70 -6.25
C ALA A 13 -11.26 -23.49 -5.39
N PHE A 14 -11.29 -23.88 -4.11
CA PHE A 14 -10.14 -23.82 -3.22
C PHE A 14 -8.99 -24.71 -3.70
N PHE A 15 -9.26 -25.96 -4.11
CA PHE A 15 -8.23 -26.85 -4.66
C PHE A 15 -7.61 -26.31 -5.94
N ILE A 16 -8.42 -25.74 -6.84
CA ILE A 16 -7.92 -25.12 -8.08
C ILE A 16 -6.97 -23.96 -7.75
N LEU A 17 -7.35 -23.09 -6.81
CA LEU A 17 -6.50 -21.97 -6.38
C LEU A 17 -5.23 -22.45 -5.68
N ALA A 18 -5.30 -23.50 -4.88
CA ALA A 18 -4.14 -24.09 -4.22
C ALA A 18 -3.14 -24.68 -5.24
N ILE A 19 -3.63 -25.37 -6.28
CA ILE A 19 -2.80 -25.91 -7.36
C ILE A 19 -2.12 -24.77 -8.13
N ILE A 20 -2.86 -23.73 -8.51
CA ILE A 20 -2.28 -22.55 -9.18
C ILE A 20 -1.19 -21.91 -8.32
N LYS A 21 -1.42 -21.83 -7.00
CA LYS A 21 -0.44 -21.25 -6.07
C LYS A 21 0.82 -22.12 -5.95
N ILE A 22 0.68 -23.44 -5.91
CA ILE A 22 1.81 -24.39 -5.89
C ILE A 22 2.63 -24.26 -7.18
N ILE A 23 1.98 -24.18 -8.35
CA ILE A 23 2.66 -23.96 -9.63
C ILE A 23 3.43 -22.62 -9.60
N GLY A 24 2.83 -21.56 -9.04
CA GLY A 24 3.49 -20.26 -8.88
C GLY A 24 4.69 -20.30 -7.94
N ILE A 25 4.64 -21.08 -6.85
CA ILE A 25 5.77 -21.28 -5.95
C ILE A 25 6.88 -22.08 -6.65
N LEU A 26 6.51 -23.13 -7.41
CA LEU A 26 7.48 -23.93 -8.16
C LEU A 26 8.15 -23.13 -9.28
N ALA A 27 7.45 -22.18 -9.92
CA ALA A 27 8.06 -21.27 -10.89
C ALA A 27 9.16 -20.37 -10.29
N GLN A 28 9.17 -20.16 -8.96
CA GLN A 28 10.22 -19.38 -8.29
C GLN A 28 11.56 -20.13 -8.20
N LEU A 29 11.61 -21.44 -8.51
CA LEU A 29 12.88 -22.19 -8.61
C LEU A 29 13.83 -21.62 -9.68
N PHE A 30 13.32 -20.89 -10.67
CA PHE A 30 14.17 -20.28 -11.71
C PHE A 30 14.96 -19.06 -11.20
N HIS A 31 14.59 -18.49 -10.05
CA HIS A 31 15.16 -17.22 -9.55
C HIS A 31 15.57 -17.24 -8.07
N GLN A 32 15.16 -18.25 -7.28
CA GLN A 32 15.47 -18.36 -5.85
C GLN A 32 16.15 -19.68 -5.48
N SER A 33 16.76 -19.73 -4.30
CA SER A 33 17.41 -20.94 -3.78
C SER A 33 16.40 -22.05 -3.49
N PHE A 34 16.79 -23.29 -3.79
CA PHE A 34 15.96 -24.49 -3.60
C PHE A 34 15.35 -24.59 -2.19
N TRP A 35 16.14 -24.29 -1.16
CA TRP A 35 15.72 -24.33 0.24
C TRP A 35 14.68 -23.26 0.61
N SER A 36 14.74 -22.07 -0.01
CA SER A 36 13.73 -21.01 0.18
C SER A 36 12.38 -21.42 -0.41
N VAL A 37 12.39 -22.01 -1.61
CA VAL A 37 11.19 -22.49 -2.29
C VAL A 37 10.56 -23.67 -1.54
N ILE A 38 11.38 -24.58 -1.01
CA ILE A 38 10.89 -25.66 -0.15
C ILE A 38 10.28 -25.12 1.14
N GLY A 39 10.94 -24.16 1.81
CA GLY A 39 10.43 -23.57 3.04
C GLY A 39 9.06 -22.90 2.84
N THR A 40 8.92 -22.12 1.77
CA THR A 40 7.65 -21.48 1.41
C THR A 40 6.57 -22.48 1.02
N LEU A 41 6.93 -23.56 0.32
CA LEU A 41 6.01 -24.65 -0.02
C LEU A 41 5.50 -25.38 1.23
N VAL A 42 6.38 -25.69 2.19
CA VAL A 42 6.01 -26.34 3.46
C VAL A 42 5.06 -25.46 4.27
N ILE A 43 5.37 -24.17 4.41
CA ILE A 43 4.50 -23.21 5.11
C ILE A 43 3.12 -23.14 4.42
N PHE A 44 3.09 -23.08 3.10
CA PHE A 44 1.84 -23.05 2.34
C PHE A 44 1.01 -24.32 2.55
N VAL A 45 1.63 -25.51 2.52
CA VAL A 45 0.96 -26.79 2.77
C VAL A 45 0.40 -26.86 4.19
N VAL A 46 1.14 -26.38 5.21
CA VAL A 46 0.66 -26.33 6.59
C VAL A 46 -0.56 -25.41 6.73
N ILE A 47 -0.52 -24.22 6.13
CA ILE A 47 -1.66 -23.28 6.17
C ILE A 47 -2.86 -23.86 5.41
N ALA A 48 -2.65 -24.44 4.24
CA ALA A 48 -3.71 -25.08 3.46
C ALA A 48 -4.33 -26.26 4.23
N PHE A 49 -3.53 -27.04 4.95
CA PHE A 49 -4.00 -28.13 5.80
C PHE A 49 -4.83 -27.63 6.99
N ILE A 50 -4.43 -26.53 7.65
CA ILE A 50 -5.21 -25.91 8.72
C ILE A 50 -6.57 -25.44 8.20
N ILE A 51 -6.58 -24.77 7.03
CA ILE A 51 -7.83 -24.31 6.40
C ILE A 51 -8.72 -25.51 6.04
N LEU A 52 -8.15 -26.59 5.50
CA LEU A 52 -8.87 -27.84 5.21
C LEU A 52 -9.46 -28.45 6.48
N MET A 53 -8.70 -28.48 7.57
CA MET A 53 -9.15 -29.03 8.86
C MET A 53 -10.33 -28.22 9.44
N VAL A 54 -10.27 -26.89 9.33
CA VAL A 54 -11.38 -26.00 9.74
C VAL A 54 -12.61 -26.22 8.86
N LEU A 55 -12.44 -26.34 7.55
CA LEU A 55 -13.55 -26.62 6.63
C LEU A 55 -14.19 -27.99 6.89
N MET A 56 -13.39 -29.03 7.14
CA MET A 56 -13.90 -30.35 7.52
C MET A 56 -14.61 -30.35 8.87
N GLN A 57 -14.15 -29.55 9.85
CA GLN A 57 -14.86 -29.36 11.13
C GLN A 57 -16.20 -28.64 10.95
N LEU A 58 -16.26 -27.65 10.07
CA LEU A 58 -17.51 -26.96 9.73
C LEU A 58 -18.49 -27.92 9.04
N GLU A 59 -18.03 -28.73 8.09
CA GLU A 59 -18.86 -29.73 7.41
C GLU A 59 -19.31 -30.85 8.37
N LYS A 60 -18.45 -31.29 9.29
CA LYS A 60 -18.80 -32.27 10.33
C LYS A 60 -19.87 -31.72 11.30
N LYS A 61 -19.74 -30.46 11.73
CA LYS A 61 -20.72 -29.78 12.59
C LYS A 61 -22.05 -29.55 11.87
N GLU A 62 -22.02 -29.44 10.54
CA GLU A 62 -23.20 -29.33 9.69
C GLU A 62 -23.87 -30.70 9.44
N LYS A 63 -23.08 -31.77 9.25
CA LYS A 63 -23.56 -33.16 9.21
C LYS A 63 -24.10 -33.65 10.56
N GLU A 64 -23.54 -33.20 11.68
CA GLU A 64 -24.12 -33.44 13.01
C GLU A 64 -25.47 -32.71 13.15
N LYS A 65 -25.61 -31.47 12.64
CA LYS A 65 -26.92 -30.79 12.60
C LYS A 65 -27.95 -31.46 11.68
N SER A 66 -27.53 -32.17 10.63
CA SER A 66 -28.44 -32.90 9.74
C SER A 66 -28.71 -34.34 10.17
N THR A 67 -27.86 -34.95 11.02
CA THR A 67 -28.05 -36.30 11.59
C THR A 67 -28.56 -36.32 13.04
N LEU A 68 -28.63 -35.18 13.75
CA LEU A 68 -29.33 -35.05 15.04
C LEU A 68 -30.88 -35.00 14.93
N GLY A 69 -31.42 -35.27 13.75
CA GLY A 69 -32.84 -35.44 13.50
C GLY A 69 -33.34 -36.88 13.67
N LYS A 70 -32.93 -37.61 14.72
CA LYS A 70 -33.67 -38.81 15.18
C LYS A 70 -33.27 -39.25 16.59
N GLY A 71 -34.16 -38.98 17.54
CA GLY A 71 -34.32 -39.80 18.74
C GLY A 71 -33.52 -39.40 19.97
N ARG A 72 -34.01 -38.39 20.71
CA ARG A 72 -34.20 -38.48 22.17
C ARG A 72 -35.12 -37.36 22.66
N ASN A 73 -36.23 -37.76 23.27
CA ASN A 73 -37.26 -36.92 23.85
C ASN A 73 -36.67 -35.83 24.76
N GLY A 74 -36.94 -34.57 24.42
CA GLY A 74 -36.57 -33.39 25.20
C GLY A 74 -36.53 -32.08 24.39
N GLY A 75 -37.29 -31.97 23.29
CA GLY A 75 -37.07 -30.97 22.23
C GLY A 75 -38.25 -30.07 21.88
N GLU A 76 -39.28 -29.97 22.74
CA GLU A 76 -40.41 -29.07 22.48
C GLU A 76 -40.15 -27.66 23.05
N ASN A 77 -39.42 -27.55 24.16
CA ASN A 77 -39.03 -26.25 24.74
C ASN A 77 -37.96 -25.52 23.92
N PHE A 78 -36.96 -26.22 23.37
CA PHE A 78 -35.80 -25.58 22.73
C PHE A 78 -36.14 -24.83 21.42
N TYR A 79 -37.06 -25.37 20.62
CA TYR A 79 -37.51 -24.70 19.38
C TYR A 79 -38.46 -23.53 19.66
N LEU A 80 -39.35 -23.67 20.66
CA LEU A 80 -40.20 -22.57 21.13
C LEU A 80 -39.36 -21.43 21.71
N GLU A 81 -38.36 -21.75 22.52
CA GLU A 81 -37.46 -20.79 23.15
C GLU A 81 -36.56 -20.07 22.13
N ALA A 82 -36.04 -20.78 21.12
CA ALA A 82 -35.31 -20.15 20.01
C ALA A 82 -36.19 -19.17 19.21
N SER A 83 -37.43 -19.57 18.90
CA SER A 83 -38.38 -18.72 18.16
C SER A 83 -38.83 -17.49 18.96
N LEU A 84 -38.92 -17.63 20.29
CA LEU A 84 -39.26 -16.53 21.19
C LEU A 84 -38.08 -15.56 21.32
N PHE A 85 -36.86 -16.09 21.46
CA PHE A 85 -35.64 -15.30 21.51
C PHE A 85 -35.44 -14.48 20.22
N ASP A 86 -35.67 -15.09 19.05
CA ASP A 86 -35.60 -14.36 17.78
C ASP A 86 -36.64 -13.25 17.70
N LYS A 87 -37.90 -13.50 18.10
CA LYS A 87 -38.94 -12.45 18.17
C LYS A 87 -38.60 -11.31 19.13
N ILE A 88 -37.99 -11.61 20.28
CA ILE A 88 -37.55 -10.59 21.25
C ILE A 88 -36.41 -9.75 20.65
N ARG A 89 -35.44 -10.42 20.02
CA ARG A 89 -34.34 -9.75 19.31
C ARG A 89 -34.88 -8.81 18.25
N ASP A 90 -35.80 -9.27 17.41
CA ASP A 90 -36.36 -8.48 16.32
C ASP A 90 -37.10 -7.24 16.85
N ARG A 91 -37.86 -7.36 17.95
CA ARG A 91 -38.49 -6.19 18.60
C ARG A 91 -37.48 -5.16 19.12
N TYR A 92 -36.34 -5.61 19.66
CA TYR A 92 -35.29 -4.68 20.10
C TYR A 92 -34.54 -4.06 18.93
N GLU A 93 -34.35 -4.79 17.83
CA GLU A 93 -33.79 -4.25 16.58
C GLU A 93 -34.70 -3.15 16.01
N GLU A 94 -36.02 -3.40 15.91
CA GLU A 94 -37.00 -2.40 15.49
C GLU A 94 -37.00 -1.16 16.39
N LEU A 95 -36.91 -1.37 17.72
CA LEU A 95 -36.84 -0.27 18.68
C LEU A 95 -35.56 0.57 18.50
N ALA A 96 -34.41 -0.08 18.32
CA ALA A 96 -33.16 0.63 18.08
C ALA A 96 -33.20 1.42 16.77
N GLN A 97 -33.75 0.83 15.71
CA GLN A 97 -33.93 1.48 14.41
C GLN A 97 -34.87 2.69 14.52
N LYS A 98 -35.97 2.57 15.26
CA LYS A 98 -36.87 3.70 15.52
C LYS A 98 -36.12 4.88 16.16
N TYR A 99 -35.31 4.62 17.18
CA TYR A 99 -34.49 5.67 17.79
C TYR A 99 -33.47 6.28 16.82
N ILE A 100 -32.87 5.49 15.92
CA ILE A 100 -31.98 6.01 14.86
C ILE A 100 -32.74 6.94 13.92
N ILE A 101 -33.96 6.57 13.48
CA ILE A 101 -34.81 7.40 12.61
C ILE A 101 -35.15 8.73 13.30
N GLU A 102 -35.41 8.68 14.62
CA GLU A 102 -35.64 9.84 15.48
C GLU A 102 -34.35 10.63 15.79
N LYS A 103 -33.18 10.18 15.30
CA LYS A 103 -31.84 10.73 15.59
C LYS A 103 -31.44 10.68 17.07
N ASP A 104 -32.09 9.86 17.88
CA ASP A 104 -31.70 9.55 19.26
C ASP A 104 -30.68 8.40 19.29
N TYR A 105 -29.48 8.70 18.83
CA TYR A 105 -28.39 7.72 18.72
C TYR A 105 -27.94 7.18 20.09
N GLN A 106 -28.10 7.95 21.18
CA GLN A 106 -27.76 7.50 22.53
C GLN A 106 -28.70 6.40 23.00
N ARG A 107 -30.02 6.56 22.82
CA ARG A 107 -30.99 5.51 23.19
C ARG A 107 -30.87 4.30 22.29
N ALA A 108 -30.71 4.50 20.98
CA ALA A 108 -30.46 3.40 20.05
C ALA A 108 -29.24 2.57 20.44
N ALA A 109 -28.12 3.22 20.74
CA ALA A 109 -26.91 2.54 21.18
C ALA A 109 -27.09 1.79 22.51
N LYS A 110 -27.83 2.36 23.47
CA LYS A 110 -28.17 1.66 24.73
C LYS A 110 -29.01 0.41 24.48
N VAL A 111 -29.95 0.43 23.53
CA VAL A 111 -30.71 -0.77 23.14
C VAL A 111 -29.76 -1.84 22.60
N TYR A 112 -28.89 -1.49 21.65
CA TYR A 112 -27.90 -2.43 21.12
C TYR A 112 -26.98 -3.00 22.20
N MET A 113 -26.40 -2.16 23.07
CA MET A 113 -25.43 -2.61 24.07
C MET A 113 -26.07 -3.37 25.23
N ASN A 114 -27.19 -2.90 25.75
CA ASN A 114 -27.76 -3.42 27.00
C ASN A 114 -28.73 -4.58 26.76
N LEU A 115 -29.57 -4.48 25.72
CA LEU A 115 -30.62 -5.45 25.44
C LEU A 115 -30.13 -6.51 24.45
N LEU A 116 -29.48 -6.10 23.37
CA LEU A 116 -28.98 -7.00 22.33
C LEU A 116 -27.56 -7.52 22.60
N LYS A 117 -26.85 -6.95 23.59
CA LYS A 117 -25.44 -7.24 23.91
C LYS A 117 -24.48 -7.07 22.72
N ASP A 118 -24.88 -6.28 21.72
CA ASP A 118 -24.08 -5.95 20.55
C ASP A 118 -23.35 -4.62 20.79
N TYR A 119 -22.15 -4.72 21.37
CA TYR A 119 -21.30 -3.56 21.63
C TYR A 119 -20.77 -2.90 20.37
N TYR A 120 -20.63 -3.65 19.27
CA TYR A 120 -20.13 -3.10 18.00
C TYR A 120 -21.19 -2.22 17.36
N ARG A 121 -22.41 -2.72 17.18
CA ARG A 121 -23.52 -1.91 16.66
C ARG A 121 -23.84 -0.74 17.57
N GLY A 122 -23.75 -0.92 18.89
CA GLY A 122 -23.87 0.18 19.85
C GLY A 122 -22.84 1.28 19.63
N ALA A 123 -21.55 0.93 19.58
CA ALA A 123 -20.48 1.89 19.34
C ALA A 123 -20.60 2.55 17.96
N LYS A 124 -20.97 1.78 16.93
CA LYS A 124 -21.17 2.27 15.57
C LYS A 124 -22.33 3.26 15.47
N THR A 125 -23.44 2.97 16.15
CA THR A 125 -24.59 3.88 16.23
C THR A 125 -24.22 5.21 16.90
N LEU A 126 -23.39 5.18 17.94
CA LEU A 126 -22.86 6.41 18.56
C LEU A 126 -21.94 7.18 17.61
N GLU A 127 -21.06 6.47 16.89
CA GLU A 127 -20.18 7.07 15.89
C GLU A 127 -20.98 7.77 14.79
N ASP A 128 -22.00 7.10 14.25
CA ASP A 128 -22.86 7.62 13.19
C ASP A 128 -23.68 8.83 13.67
N GLY A 129 -24.00 8.88 14.96
CA GLY A 129 -24.60 10.04 15.63
C GLY A 129 -23.64 11.17 15.99
N GLY A 130 -22.35 11.06 15.65
CA GLY A 130 -21.32 12.05 15.99
C GLY A 130 -20.86 12.04 17.46
N LEU A 131 -21.29 11.06 18.24
CA LEU A 131 -20.96 10.89 19.67
C LEU A 131 -19.63 10.15 19.83
N TYR A 132 -18.59 10.67 19.19
CA TYR A 132 -17.31 9.99 19.02
C TYR A 132 -16.60 9.66 20.34
N ASN A 133 -16.70 10.52 21.36
CA ASN A 133 -16.09 10.25 22.68
C ASN A 133 -16.69 9.02 23.36
N GLU A 134 -18.01 8.88 23.29
CA GLU A 134 -18.74 7.76 23.88
C GLU A 134 -18.42 6.47 23.10
N ALA A 135 -18.47 6.55 21.76
CA ALA A 135 -18.07 5.45 20.89
C ALA A 135 -16.64 4.95 21.18
N ALA A 136 -15.68 5.86 21.32
CA ALA A 136 -14.28 5.55 21.60
C ALA A 136 -14.11 4.75 22.90
N VAL A 137 -14.86 5.11 23.96
CA VAL A 137 -14.82 4.39 25.24
C VAL A 137 -15.35 2.96 25.09
N ILE A 138 -16.42 2.77 24.31
CA ILE A 138 -16.97 1.42 24.04
C ILE A 138 -15.98 0.59 23.21
N TYR A 139 -15.41 1.16 22.14
CA TYR A 139 -14.39 0.51 21.32
C TYR A 139 -13.19 0.08 22.16
N LEU A 140 -12.71 0.93 23.07
CA LEU A 140 -11.55 0.63 23.90
C LEU A 140 -11.86 -0.38 25.00
N LYS A 141 -12.92 -0.17 25.79
CA LYS A 141 -13.17 -0.95 27.02
C LYS A 141 -13.93 -2.25 26.78
N LYS A 142 -14.87 -2.27 25.84
CA LYS A 142 -15.75 -3.43 25.59
C LYS A 142 -15.28 -4.27 24.42
N LEU A 143 -14.89 -3.62 23.32
CA LEU A 143 -14.47 -4.31 22.10
C LEU A 143 -12.95 -4.53 22.03
N LYS A 144 -12.17 -3.89 22.92
CA LYS A 144 -10.69 -3.91 22.91
C LYS A 144 -10.10 -3.51 21.55
N ASN A 145 -10.84 -2.74 20.76
CA ASN A 145 -10.44 -2.27 19.45
C ASN A 145 -9.78 -0.89 19.58
N ARG A 146 -8.47 -0.89 19.77
CA ARG A 146 -7.67 0.33 19.90
C ARG A 146 -7.69 1.20 18.64
N SER A 147 -7.75 0.59 17.45
CA SER A 147 -7.74 1.31 16.18
C SER A 147 -8.98 2.17 16.01
N GLU A 148 -10.17 1.60 16.22
CA GLU A 148 -11.42 2.35 16.13
C GLU A 148 -11.58 3.36 17.26
N ALA A 149 -11.08 3.04 18.45
CA ALA A 149 -11.04 4.00 19.55
C ALA A 149 -10.15 5.21 19.23
N ALA A 150 -8.97 5.00 18.64
CA ALA A 150 -8.07 6.09 18.23
C ALA A 150 -8.73 6.99 17.17
N ASN A 151 -9.34 6.39 16.15
CA ASN A 151 -10.08 7.10 15.11
C ASN A 151 -11.24 7.93 15.70
N CYS A 152 -12.02 7.35 16.61
CA CYS A 152 -13.09 8.07 17.30
C CYS A 152 -12.55 9.23 18.15
N TYR A 153 -11.46 9.04 18.90
CA TYR A 153 -10.84 10.15 19.64
C TYR A 153 -10.28 11.25 18.72
N GLU A 154 -9.73 10.90 17.55
CA GLU A 154 -9.31 11.86 16.52
C GLU A 154 -10.51 12.69 16.04
N LYS A 155 -11.61 12.03 15.64
CA LYS A 155 -12.87 12.71 15.24
C LYS A 155 -13.47 13.57 16.35
N ALA A 156 -13.33 13.13 17.61
CA ALA A 156 -13.75 13.88 18.80
C ALA A 156 -12.82 15.06 19.16
N LYS A 157 -11.74 15.30 18.38
CA LYS A 157 -10.67 16.27 18.68
C LYS A 157 -9.96 16.04 20.01
N GLN A 158 -10.04 14.82 20.56
CA GLN A 158 -9.31 14.40 21.75
C GLN A 158 -7.90 13.92 21.35
N TYR A 159 -7.12 14.80 20.73
CA TYR A 159 -5.87 14.43 20.07
C TYR A 159 -4.86 13.77 21.00
N LYS A 160 -4.74 14.20 22.26
CA LYS A 160 -3.83 13.56 23.24
C LYS A 160 -4.14 12.07 23.44
N LYS A 161 -5.42 11.72 23.59
CA LYS A 161 -5.85 10.32 23.74
C LYS A 161 -5.65 9.51 22.46
N ALA A 162 -5.94 10.12 21.31
CA ALA A 162 -5.71 9.49 20.01
C ALA A 162 -4.22 9.24 19.76
N ILE A 163 -3.35 10.21 20.09
CA ILE A 163 -1.89 10.09 20.00
C ILE A 163 -1.39 8.89 20.83
N ASP A 164 -1.80 8.77 22.09
CA ASP A 164 -1.38 7.66 22.94
C ASP A 164 -1.77 6.30 22.35
N LEU A 165 -2.99 6.18 21.81
CA LEU A 165 -3.41 4.96 21.12
C LEU A 165 -2.65 4.72 19.80
N TYR A 166 -2.40 5.76 18.99
CA TYR A 166 -1.65 5.60 17.75
C TYR A 166 -0.19 5.21 17.99
N LYS A 167 0.40 5.66 19.10
CA LYS A 167 1.72 5.21 19.56
C LYS A 167 1.71 3.73 19.92
N GLU A 168 0.73 3.27 20.70
CA GLU A 168 0.57 1.84 21.03
C GLU A 168 0.37 0.97 19.78
N LEU A 169 -0.31 1.50 18.76
CA LEU A 169 -0.56 0.83 17.47
C LEU A 169 0.64 0.89 16.51
N GLY A 170 1.73 1.59 16.86
CA GLY A 170 2.88 1.79 15.98
C GLY A 170 2.59 2.70 14.76
N GLN A 171 1.47 3.41 14.74
CA GLN A 171 1.09 4.33 13.66
C GLN A 171 1.80 5.68 13.81
N LYS A 172 3.12 5.67 13.60
CA LYS A 172 4.03 6.81 13.80
C LYS A 172 3.62 8.04 13.01
N GLU A 173 3.27 7.90 11.73
CA GLU A 173 2.87 9.03 10.88
C GLU A 173 1.59 9.70 11.41
N LYS A 174 0.60 8.91 11.80
CA LYS A 174 -0.64 9.41 12.41
C LYS A 174 -0.38 10.13 13.74
N ALA A 175 0.49 9.59 14.59
CA ALA A 175 0.90 10.29 15.80
C ALA A 175 1.57 11.64 15.47
N GLY A 176 2.48 11.69 14.49
CA GLY A 176 3.11 12.92 14.00
C GLY A 176 2.11 13.95 13.48
N ASP A 177 1.13 13.51 12.69
CA ASP A 177 0.03 14.35 12.16
C ASP A 177 -0.77 14.98 13.30
N LEU A 178 -1.12 14.21 14.32
CA LEU A 178 -1.86 14.74 15.46
C LEU A 178 -1.03 15.68 16.34
N TYR A 179 0.27 15.41 16.53
CA TYR A 179 1.16 16.34 17.21
C TYR A 179 1.25 17.68 16.46
N ARG A 180 1.30 17.65 15.12
CA ARG A 180 1.26 18.86 14.29
C ARG A 180 -0.03 19.64 14.49
N LEU A 181 -1.19 18.96 14.53
CA LEU A 181 -2.50 19.61 14.74
C LEU A 181 -2.62 20.34 16.09
N ILE A 182 -1.89 19.88 17.12
CA ILE A 182 -1.84 20.55 18.43
C ILE A 182 -0.65 21.51 18.57
N ASN A 183 -0.01 21.88 17.46
CA ASN A 183 1.16 22.76 17.39
C ASN A 183 2.40 22.27 18.16
N ASP A 184 2.49 20.97 18.43
CA ASP A 184 3.68 20.34 19.01
C ASP A 184 4.63 19.88 17.90
N THR A 185 5.24 20.85 17.23
CA THR A 185 6.17 20.65 16.12
C THR A 185 7.34 19.75 16.50
N LYS A 186 7.82 19.85 17.76
CA LYS A 186 8.96 19.06 18.24
C LYS A 186 8.62 17.58 18.23
N ASN A 187 7.51 17.19 18.88
CA ASN A 187 7.12 15.78 18.88
C ASN A 187 6.67 15.32 17.49
N ALA A 188 5.99 16.16 16.71
CA ALA A 188 5.62 15.83 15.33
C ALA A 188 6.85 15.41 14.52
N ASN A 189 7.93 16.23 14.56
CA ASN A 189 9.16 15.95 13.83
C ASN A 189 9.88 14.69 14.34
N ILE A 190 9.82 14.38 15.65
CA ILE A 190 10.37 13.12 16.18
C ILE A 190 9.66 11.91 15.56
N TYR A 191 8.32 11.92 15.53
CA TYR A 191 7.57 10.80 14.94
C TYR A 191 7.72 10.73 13.42
N TYR A 192 7.76 11.86 12.73
CA TYR A 192 8.05 11.88 11.30
C TYR A 192 9.45 11.38 10.98
N GLN A 193 10.46 11.69 11.80
CA GLN A 193 11.80 11.15 11.63
C GLN A 193 11.79 9.61 11.74
N MET A 194 11.07 9.04 12.70
CA MET A 194 10.93 7.58 12.79
C MET A 194 10.28 6.97 11.54
N VAL A 195 9.35 7.68 10.89
CA VAL A 195 8.73 7.24 9.63
C VAL A 195 9.73 7.33 8.47
N VAL A 196 10.53 8.40 8.41
CA VAL A 196 11.62 8.54 7.44
C VAL A 196 12.61 7.39 7.60
N ASP A 197 13.03 7.09 8.83
CA ASP A 197 13.97 6.02 9.13
C ASP A 197 13.42 4.66 8.68
N ASP A 198 12.14 4.38 8.96
CA ASP A 198 11.47 3.16 8.46
C ASP A 198 11.49 3.10 6.92
N TYR A 199 11.21 4.20 6.23
CA TYR A 199 11.25 4.24 4.77
C TYR A 199 12.67 4.04 4.22
N VAL A 200 13.66 4.70 4.79
CA VAL A 200 15.07 4.60 4.38
C VAL A 200 15.59 3.18 4.59
N ASN A 201 15.27 2.56 5.73
CA ASN A 201 15.66 1.18 6.04
C ASN A 201 15.03 0.17 5.07
N ASN A 202 13.87 0.49 4.50
CA ASN A 202 13.20 -0.33 3.49
C ASN A 202 13.51 0.10 2.04
N ASN A 203 14.55 0.91 1.81
CA ASN A 203 14.96 1.46 0.51
C ASN A 203 13.88 2.30 -0.21
N GLN A 204 12.87 2.78 0.52
CA GLN A 204 11.78 3.63 0.01
C GLN A 204 12.16 5.11 0.08
N MET A 205 13.29 5.48 -0.52
CA MET A 205 13.91 6.82 -0.41
C MET A 205 12.96 7.96 -0.83
N VAL A 206 12.21 7.79 -1.92
CA VAL A 206 11.23 8.79 -2.38
C VAL A 206 10.12 9.01 -1.36
N LYS A 207 9.67 7.97 -0.64
CA LYS A 207 8.66 8.16 0.42
C LYS A 207 9.22 8.92 1.61
N GLY A 208 10.45 8.59 2.02
CA GLY A 208 11.16 9.34 3.07
C GLY A 208 11.32 10.82 2.73
N SER A 209 11.73 11.14 1.49
CA SER A 209 11.88 12.53 1.06
C SER A 209 10.55 13.31 1.04
N LEU A 210 9.43 12.64 0.75
CA LEU A 210 8.10 13.25 0.83
C LEU A 210 7.71 13.62 2.26
N ILE A 211 8.08 12.83 3.26
CA ILE A 211 7.85 13.16 4.67
C ILE A 211 8.65 14.42 5.05
N TYR A 212 9.95 14.47 4.73
CA TYR A 212 10.75 15.68 4.97
C TYR A 212 10.15 16.92 4.31
N ARG A 213 9.83 16.82 3.01
CA ARG A 213 9.37 17.97 2.23
C ARG A 213 7.97 18.44 2.65
N LYS A 214 7.02 17.51 2.83
CA LYS A 214 5.59 17.85 3.00
C LYS A 214 5.11 17.89 4.45
N LYS A 215 5.73 17.15 5.36
CA LYS A 215 5.27 17.02 6.76
C LYS A 215 6.19 17.73 7.75
N MET A 216 7.49 17.74 7.47
CA MET A 216 8.51 18.41 8.30
C MET A 216 8.91 19.79 7.75
N GLU A 217 8.52 20.13 6.52
CA GLU A 217 8.87 21.38 5.83
C GLU A 217 10.39 21.58 5.69
N MET A 218 11.12 20.47 5.46
CA MET A 218 12.58 20.43 5.31
C MET A 218 12.96 19.99 3.88
N PRO A 219 12.82 20.88 2.87
CA PRO A 219 13.10 20.53 1.47
C PRO A 219 14.58 20.15 1.22
N ASP A 220 15.52 20.71 1.98
CA ASP A 220 16.94 20.39 1.83
C ASP A 220 17.26 18.96 2.28
N GLU A 221 16.65 18.49 3.38
CA GLU A 221 16.79 17.09 3.83
C GLU A 221 16.12 16.12 2.87
N ALA A 222 14.99 16.51 2.27
CA ALA A 222 14.36 15.75 1.21
C ALA A 222 15.30 15.56 0.00
N GLN A 223 16.02 16.62 -0.41
CA GLN A 223 17.01 16.53 -1.48
C GLN A 223 18.19 15.63 -1.13
N LYS A 224 18.69 15.68 0.11
CA LYS A 224 19.78 14.80 0.58
C LYS A 224 19.39 13.33 0.50
N ILE A 225 18.18 12.96 0.92
CA ILE A 225 17.71 11.56 0.81
C ILE A 225 17.57 11.12 -0.65
N LEU A 226 17.05 11.97 -1.53
CA LEU A 226 16.91 11.63 -2.94
C LEU A 226 18.28 11.45 -3.60
N LEU A 227 19.24 12.32 -3.31
CA LEU A 227 20.60 12.19 -3.80
C LEU A 227 21.27 10.91 -3.29
N LYS A 228 21.13 10.61 -1.98
CA LYS A 228 21.61 9.36 -1.40
C LYS A 228 20.99 8.13 -2.08
N GLY A 229 19.69 8.16 -2.39
CA GLY A 229 19.01 7.08 -3.10
C GLY A 229 19.54 6.86 -4.53
N TRP A 230 19.87 7.95 -5.22
CA TRP A 230 20.57 7.90 -6.51
C TRP A 230 21.99 7.31 -6.38
N GLU A 231 22.76 7.75 -5.38
CA GLU A 231 24.15 7.32 -5.16
C GLU A 231 24.25 5.85 -4.72
N GLU A 232 23.32 5.36 -3.90
CA GLU A 232 23.33 4.00 -3.33
C GLU A 232 22.50 2.97 -4.12
N ASP A 233 22.05 3.32 -5.33
CA ASP A 233 21.24 2.45 -6.19
C ASP A 233 19.91 1.96 -5.58
N ARG A 234 19.28 2.84 -4.78
CA ARG A 234 17.98 2.60 -4.16
C ARG A 234 16.91 3.36 -4.93
N ASP A 235 16.28 2.65 -5.87
CA ASP A 235 15.28 3.23 -6.77
C ASP A 235 15.83 4.46 -7.53
N SER A 236 17.03 4.30 -8.11
CA SER A 236 17.89 5.40 -8.57
C SER A 236 17.17 6.34 -9.55
N PHE A 237 16.39 5.80 -10.49
CA PHE A 237 15.64 6.61 -11.45
C PHE A 237 14.62 7.52 -10.75
N ASN A 238 13.77 6.95 -9.89
CA ASN A 238 12.74 7.73 -9.23
C ASN A 238 13.36 8.74 -8.26
N CYS A 239 14.45 8.39 -7.59
CA CYS A 239 15.22 9.30 -6.75
C CYS A 239 15.75 10.49 -7.55
N LEU A 240 16.43 10.24 -8.68
CA LEU A 240 16.98 11.27 -9.55
C LEU A 240 15.90 12.17 -10.16
N ASN A 241 14.82 11.56 -10.67
CA ASN A 241 13.71 12.30 -11.27
C ASN A 241 13.00 13.19 -10.23
N ASN A 242 12.79 12.70 -9.00
CA ASN A 242 12.23 13.52 -7.92
C ASN A 242 13.21 14.60 -7.45
N TYR A 243 14.51 14.32 -7.44
CA TYR A 243 15.54 15.30 -7.10
C TYR A 243 15.48 16.52 -8.02
N PHE A 244 15.45 16.28 -9.34
CA PHE A 244 15.27 17.33 -10.34
C PHE A 244 13.92 18.03 -10.25
N ALA A 245 12.83 17.27 -10.07
CA ALA A 245 11.48 17.84 -9.96
C ALA A 245 11.29 18.76 -8.74
N ASN A 246 12.14 18.65 -7.71
CA ASN A 246 12.11 19.51 -6.53
C ASN A 246 12.86 20.85 -6.72
N ILE A 247 13.55 21.05 -7.84
CA ILE A 247 14.28 22.29 -8.14
C ILE A 247 13.42 23.14 -9.09
N SER A 248 12.79 24.18 -8.56
CA SER A 248 11.90 25.06 -9.34
C SER A 248 12.65 26.09 -10.19
N ASP A 249 13.84 26.50 -9.77
CA ASP A 249 14.69 27.43 -10.52
C ASP A 249 15.38 26.69 -11.67
N LEU A 250 15.02 27.02 -12.91
CA LEU A 250 15.53 26.39 -14.13
C LEU A 250 17.05 26.54 -14.31
N LYS A 251 17.64 27.66 -13.88
CA LYS A 251 19.10 27.86 -13.97
C LYS A 251 19.81 26.96 -12.98
N LYS A 252 19.30 26.91 -11.74
CA LYS A 252 19.82 25.99 -10.71
C LYS A 252 19.65 24.54 -11.14
N LEU A 253 18.51 24.17 -11.71
CA LEU A 253 18.26 22.82 -12.22
C LEU A 253 19.24 22.45 -13.33
N ASN A 254 19.42 23.32 -14.32
CA ASN A 254 20.41 23.13 -15.39
C ASN A 254 21.83 22.92 -14.83
N GLN A 255 22.23 23.72 -13.84
CA GLN A 255 23.53 23.58 -13.18
C GLN A 255 23.66 22.23 -12.45
N GLN A 256 22.66 21.87 -11.63
CA GLN A 256 22.67 20.62 -10.87
C GLN A 256 22.65 19.37 -11.76
N ILE A 257 21.95 19.41 -12.90
CA ILE A 257 22.01 18.36 -13.91
C ILE A 257 23.47 18.16 -14.36
N ARG A 258 24.15 19.24 -14.80
CA ARG A 258 25.54 19.13 -15.28
C ARG A 258 26.50 18.62 -14.22
N GLU A 259 26.47 19.23 -13.02
CA GLU A 259 27.35 18.86 -11.91
C GLU A 259 27.18 17.40 -11.47
N LEU A 260 25.93 16.91 -11.46
CA LEU A 260 25.65 15.52 -11.09
C LEU A 260 26.04 14.55 -12.20
N TYR A 261 25.86 14.93 -13.46
CA TYR A 261 26.26 14.11 -14.60
C TYR A 261 27.79 13.93 -14.68
N GLU A 262 28.57 14.98 -14.43
CA GLU A 262 30.05 14.90 -14.40
C GLU A 262 30.57 13.87 -13.40
N LYS A 263 29.86 13.69 -12.27
CA LYS A 263 30.19 12.71 -11.22
C LYS A 263 29.52 11.35 -11.44
N THR A 264 28.67 11.22 -12.46
CA THR A 264 27.89 10.00 -12.70
C THR A 264 28.77 8.92 -13.32
N PRO A 265 28.94 7.76 -12.65
CA PRO A 265 29.75 6.69 -13.17
C PRO A 265 29.07 6.00 -14.35
N SER A 266 29.87 5.35 -15.20
CA SER A 266 29.45 4.86 -16.52
C SER A 266 28.25 3.91 -16.46
N GLU A 267 28.16 3.05 -15.45
CA GLU A 267 27.07 2.10 -15.23
C GLU A 267 25.72 2.77 -14.96
N LYS A 268 25.71 3.97 -14.35
CA LYS A 268 24.48 4.71 -14.04
C LYS A 268 24.02 5.64 -15.16
N LYS A 269 24.85 5.89 -16.17
CA LYS A 269 24.53 6.81 -17.29
C LYS A 269 23.27 6.43 -18.06
N ILE A 270 22.88 5.16 -18.12
CA ILE A 270 21.61 4.75 -18.76
C ILE A 270 20.40 5.27 -17.98
N ILE A 271 20.44 5.21 -16.65
CA ILE A 271 19.38 5.77 -15.81
C ILE A 271 19.34 7.30 -15.94
N TYR A 272 20.52 7.91 -16.02
CA TYR A 272 20.65 9.34 -16.26
C TYR A 272 20.03 9.77 -17.60
N LEU A 273 20.26 8.99 -18.67
CA LEU A 273 19.64 9.20 -19.99
C LEU A 273 18.11 9.14 -19.92
N GLU A 274 17.56 8.21 -19.14
CA GLU A 274 16.11 8.15 -18.90
C GLU A 274 15.62 9.44 -18.24
N ALA A 275 16.29 9.92 -17.19
CA ALA A 275 15.94 11.19 -16.55
C ALA A 275 16.03 12.38 -17.53
N MET A 276 17.03 12.42 -18.42
CA MET A 276 17.14 13.46 -19.44
C MET A 276 15.98 13.46 -20.43
N LYS A 277 15.38 12.29 -20.75
CA LYS A 277 14.16 12.26 -21.57
C LYS A 277 12.99 12.96 -20.88
N HIS A 278 12.89 12.87 -19.56
CA HIS A 278 11.89 13.58 -18.79
C HIS A 278 12.19 15.08 -18.75
N GLU A 279 13.41 15.48 -18.40
CA GLU A 279 13.80 16.90 -18.35
C GLU A 279 13.68 17.60 -19.71
N PHE A 280 14.04 16.93 -20.81
CA PHE A 280 13.92 17.48 -22.17
C PHE A 280 12.49 17.87 -22.55
N LYS A 281 11.50 17.13 -22.03
CA LYS A 281 10.07 17.38 -22.31
C LYS A 281 9.48 18.47 -21.43
N LYS A 282 10.09 18.79 -20.27
CA LYS A 282 9.52 19.71 -19.29
C LYS A 282 9.58 21.16 -19.76
N ASP A 283 10.74 21.61 -20.24
CA ASP A 283 10.96 23.02 -20.54
C ASP A 283 11.96 23.21 -21.70
N PRO A 284 11.71 24.14 -22.66
CA PRO A 284 12.65 24.48 -23.72
C PRO A 284 14.06 24.85 -23.24
N GLU A 285 14.22 25.51 -22.09
CA GLU A 285 15.52 25.90 -21.53
C GLU A 285 16.40 24.69 -21.13
N LEU A 286 15.77 23.54 -20.87
CA LEU A 286 16.48 22.30 -20.51
C LEU A 286 16.88 21.48 -21.75
N ARG A 287 16.26 21.72 -22.91
CA ARG A 287 16.43 20.88 -24.11
C ARG A 287 17.88 20.78 -24.57
N SER A 288 18.60 21.90 -24.56
CA SER A 288 20.01 21.94 -24.99
C SER A 288 20.89 21.09 -24.06
N THR A 289 20.82 21.33 -22.74
CA THR A 289 21.58 20.54 -21.75
C THR A 289 21.23 19.05 -21.83
N ALA A 290 19.95 18.71 -21.82
CA ALA A 290 19.50 17.32 -21.83
C ALA A 290 19.89 16.59 -23.13
N ARG A 291 19.82 17.26 -24.29
CA ARG A 291 20.24 16.69 -25.57
C ARG A 291 21.75 16.43 -25.62
N ASN A 292 22.57 17.38 -25.16
CA ASN A 292 24.02 17.22 -25.18
C ASN A 292 24.46 16.05 -24.29
N ILE A 293 23.93 15.97 -23.06
CA ILE A 293 24.18 14.84 -22.16
C ILE A 293 23.71 13.53 -22.79
N ALA A 294 22.53 13.51 -23.42
CA ALA A 294 22.02 12.33 -24.08
C ALA A 294 22.95 11.84 -25.21
N TYR A 295 23.48 12.75 -26.02
CA TYR A 295 24.42 12.43 -27.09
C TYR A 295 25.72 11.85 -26.58
N GLU A 296 26.29 12.42 -25.51
CA GLU A 296 27.49 11.87 -24.88
C GLU A 296 27.25 10.45 -24.37
N ILE A 297 26.13 10.21 -23.68
CA ILE A 297 25.78 8.88 -23.16
C ILE A 297 25.58 7.89 -24.31
N ILE A 298 24.84 8.28 -25.35
CA ILE A 298 24.58 7.44 -26.53
C ILE A 298 25.89 7.11 -27.23
N ALA A 299 26.77 8.09 -27.46
CA ALA A 299 28.07 7.90 -28.09
C ALA A 299 28.98 6.97 -27.27
N GLU A 300 28.99 7.10 -25.94
CA GLU A 300 29.76 6.23 -25.05
C GLU A 300 29.24 4.78 -25.10
N LYS A 301 27.92 4.59 -25.09
CA LYS A 301 27.31 3.27 -24.91
C LYS A 301 27.06 2.53 -26.21
N VAL A 302 26.99 3.20 -27.35
CA VAL A 302 26.60 2.58 -28.63
C VAL A 302 27.52 1.41 -29.04
N ALA A 303 28.81 1.45 -28.69
CA ALA A 303 29.75 0.38 -28.99
C ALA A 303 29.41 -0.94 -28.28
N THR A 304 28.80 -0.87 -27.08
CA THR A 304 28.41 -2.04 -26.27
C THR A 304 26.92 -2.34 -26.33
N ARG A 305 26.10 -1.34 -26.67
CA ARG A 305 24.62 -1.37 -26.70
C ARG A 305 24.11 -0.64 -27.94
N SER A 306 24.21 -1.30 -29.09
CA SER A 306 23.85 -0.71 -30.38
C SER A 306 22.40 -0.19 -30.46
N GLU A 307 21.50 -0.73 -29.65
CA GLU A 307 20.09 -0.34 -29.55
C GLU A 307 19.88 1.04 -28.93
N ILE A 308 20.87 1.59 -28.21
CA ILE A 308 20.75 2.88 -27.53
C ILE A 308 20.57 4.04 -28.52
N VAL A 309 20.99 3.89 -29.77
CA VAL A 309 20.75 4.89 -30.83
C VAL A 309 19.26 5.17 -31.07
N ASN A 310 18.36 4.25 -30.71
CA ASN A 310 16.92 4.50 -30.83
C ASN A 310 16.46 5.63 -29.90
N GLU A 311 17.22 5.95 -28.84
CA GLU A 311 16.91 7.03 -27.91
C GLU A 311 17.07 8.42 -28.56
N LEU A 312 17.86 8.55 -29.64
CA LEU A 312 18.07 9.83 -30.36
C LEU A 312 16.75 10.47 -30.83
N LYS A 313 15.74 9.66 -31.17
CA LYS A 313 14.42 10.15 -31.60
C LYS A 313 13.71 10.98 -30.52
N HIS A 314 14.01 10.73 -29.24
CA HIS A 314 13.38 11.44 -28.12
C HIS A 314 13.96 12.85 -27.91
N PHE A 315 15.18 13.10 -28.39
CA PHE A 315 15.89 14.38 -28.25
C PHE A 315 15.88 15.23 -29.53
N ASN A 316 15.38 14.65 -30.63
CA ASN A 316 15.25 15.27 -31.95
C ASN A 316 13.83 15.10 -32.52
N PRO A 317 12.78 15.59 -31.81
CA PRO A 317 11.40 15.42 -32.27
C PRO A 317 11.10 16.13 -33.60
N GLU A 318 11.83 17.20 -33.91
CA GLU A 318 11.65 18.00 -35.13
C GLU A 318 12.48 17.49 -36.33
N ASP A 319 13.29 16.45 -36.14
CA ASP A 319 14.14 15.89 -37.20
C ASP A 319 13.38 14.77 -37.94
N GLU A 320 12.90 15.07 -39.14
CA GLU A 320 12.15 14.13 -39.97
C GLU A 320 13.00 12.96 -40.52
N VAL A 321 14.34 13.09 -40.55
CA VAL A 321 15.25 12.08 -41.09
C VAL A 321 15.90 11.22 -40.01
N ILE A 322 15.82 11.59 -38.73
CA ILE A 322 16.45 10.87 -37.62
C ILE A 322 16.12 9.37 -37.59
N LEU A 323 14.86 9.00 -37.89
CA LEU A 323 14.44 7.60 -37.92
C LEU A 323 15.11 6.83 -39.06
N LYS A 324 15.31 7.48 -40.22
CA LYS A 324 16.03 6.89 -41.37
C LYS A 324 17.49 6.68 -41.02
N ASP A 325 18.12 7.63 -40.34
CA ASP A 325 19.54 7.55 -39.97
C ASP A 325 19.80 6.52 -38.87
N ILE A 326 18.92 6.44 -37.86
CA ILE A 326 18.90 5.34 -36.88
C ILE A 326 18.82 3.98 -37.59
N SER A 327 17.91 3.85 -38.57
CA SER A 327 17.78 2.60 -39.34
C SER A 327 19.03 2.29 -40.15
N ARG A 328 19.63 3.27 -40.84
CA ARG A 328 20.86 3.10 -41.63
C ARG A 328 22.03 2.64 -40.76
N TYR A 329 22.19 3.25 -39.59
CA TYR A 329 23.22 2.89 -38.62
C TYR A 329 23.05 1.43 -38.17
N LYS A 330 21.85 1.04 -37.75
CA LYS A 330 21.56 -0.34 -37.29
C LYS A 330 21.77 -1.39 -38.36
N MET A 331 21.48 -1.06 -39.62
CA MET A 331 21.66 -1.96 -40.77
C MET A 331 23.12 -2.07 -41.23
N GLY A 332 24.06 -1.37 -40.59
CA GLY A 332 25.48 -1.40 -40.98
C GLY A 332 25.76 -0.81 -42.37
N ARG A 333 24.79 -0.12 -42.98
CA ARG A 333 24.90 0.43 -44.35
C ARG A 333 25.94 1.54 -44.46
N ASN A 334 26.49 2.03 -43.34
CA ASN A 334 27.62 2.95 -43.31
C ASN A 334 29.00 2.26 -43.39
N ARG A 335 29.09 0.92 -43.41
CA ARG A 335 30.36 0.22 -43.69
C ARG A 335 30.78 0.28 -45.17
N MET A 336 29.93 0.82 -46.06
CA MET A 336 30.21 0.91 -47.50
C MET A 336 31.13 2.09 -47.91
N PHE A 337 31.61 2.92 -46.97
CA PHE A 337 32.50 4.05 -47.26
C PHE A 337 33.88 3.96 -46.56
N ARG A 338 34.31 2.77 -46.17
CA ARG A 338 35.72 2.51 -45.79
C ARG A 338 36.40 1.78 -46.94
N ASN A 339 36.90 2.53 -47.92
CA ASN A 339 37.99 2.16 -48.80
C ASN A 339 39.01 3.30 -48.80
#